data_AF-A0A4R4XK56-F1
#
_entry.id   AF-A0A4R4XK56-F1
#
_cell.length_a   1.000
_cell.length_b   1.000
_cell.length_c   1.000
_cell.angle_alpha   90.00
_cell.angle_beta   90.00
_cell.angle_gamma   90.00
#
_symmetry.space_group_name_H-M   'P 1'
#
loop_
_entity.id
_entity.type
_entity.pdbx_description
1 polymer ?
#
loop_
_entity_poly.entity_id
_entity_poly.type
_entity_poly.pdbx_seq_one_letter_code
_entity_poly.pdbx_strand_id
1 'polypeptide(L)'
;PRPASAGTGAAAGPRRPRMLVAADTTAEDPSVRLTRRQLLDGAGIDEALLARMEEYGLVRRTGAHYEGDALNIARVAAALGEFGFEVRHLRAVKAAADRQVGLIEQMVAPQLRRRSSGAHEQAAETAREIAALSVKLHAALVSAGLSESLDR
;
A
#
# COMPACT_ATOMS: atom_id res chain seq x y z
N PRO A 1 -57.42 -21.34 2.33
CA PRO A 1 -56.80 -20.10 1.81
C PRO A 1 -55.87 -19.47 2.85
N ARG A 2 -54.55 -19.46 2.57
CA ARG A 2 -53.46 -18.98 3.45
C ARG A 2 -53.32 -17.44 3.42
N PRO A 3 -52.76 -16.81 4.46
CA PRO A 3 -52.57 -15.36 4.53
C PRO A 3 -51.36 -14.89 3.70
N ALA A 4 -51.48 -13.70 3.09
CA ALA A 4 -50.38 -13.01 2.43
C ALA A 4 -49.61 -12.15 3.45
N SER A 5 -48.39 -12.53 3.75
CA SER A 5 -47.40 -11.74 4.49
C SER A 5 -46.56 -10.92 3.49
N ALA A 6 -46.72 -9.60 3.49
CA ALA A 6 -45.81 -8.69 2.79
C ALA A 6 -44.97 -7.94 3.84
N GLY A 7 -43.81 -8.52 4.16
CA GLY A 7 -42.77 -7.89 4.97
C GLY A 7 -41.72 -7.23 4.09
N THR A 8 -41.55 -5.92 4.30
CA THR A 8 -40.25 -5.26 4.43
C THR A 8 -39.31 -5.22 3.22
N GLY A 9 -39.50 -4.21 2.35
CA GLY A 9 -38.43 -3.68 1.50
C GLY A 9 -37.67 -2.59 2.25
N ALA A 10 -36.70 -2.98 3.09
CA ALA A 10 -35.75 -2.03 3.68
C ALA A 10 -34.86 -1.46 2.57
N ALA A 11 -35.02 -0.17 2.29
CA ALA A 11 -34.17 0.56 1.36
C ALA A 11 -32.71 0.53 1.84
N ALA A 12 -31.85 -0.13 1.06
CA ALA A 12 -30.42 -0.17 1.29
C ALA A 12 -29.83 1.21 1.02
N GLY A 13 -29.56 1.97 2.09
CA GLY A 13 -28.78 3.21 2.01
C GLY A 13 -27.35 2.97 1.51
N PRO A 14 -26.67 4.00 0.99
CA PRO A 14 -25.32 3.89 0.47
C PRO A 14 -24.36 3.41 1.56
N ARG A 15 -23.69 2.28 1.30
CA ARG A 15 -22.70 1.69 2.20
C ARG A 15 -21.49 2.64 2.27
N ARG A 16 -21.33 3.32 3.41
CA ARG A 16 -20.13 4.13 3.69
C ARG A 16 -18.90 3.20 3.69
N PRO A 17 -17.79 3.58 3.04
CA PRO A 17 -16.57 2.80 3.08
C PRO A 17 -16.08 2.72 4.53
N ARG A 18 -15.78 1.49 4.98
CA ARG A 18 -15.18 1.24 6.29
C ARG A 18 -13.81 1.91 6.31
N MET A 19 -13.52 2.70 7.35
CA MET A 19 -12.17 3.22 7.56
C MET A 19 -11.18 2.05 7.54
N LEU A 20 -10.21 2.09 6.62
CA LEU A 20 -9.06 1.20 6.69
C LEU A 20 -8.31 1.58 7.96
N VAL A 21 -8.44 0.74 8.99
CA VAL A 21 -7.44 0.68 10.06
C VAL A 21 -6.14 0.27 9.38
N ALA A 22 -5.12 1.12 9.45
CA ALA A 22 -3.79 0.78 8.97
C ALA A 22 -3.36 -0.51 9.68
N ALA A 23 -3.42 -1.64 8.98
CA ALA A 23 -2.90 -2.89 9.47
C ALA A 23 -1.38 -2.72 9.64
N ASP A 24 -0.84 -3.18 10.76
CA ASP A 24 0.60 -3.35 10.95
C ASP A 24 1.14 -4.22 9.81
N THR A 25 1.64 -3.61 8.74
CA THR A 25 2.35 -4.30 7.65
C THR A 25 3.81 -4.56 8.05
N THR A 26 4.04 -4.93 9.31
CA THR A 26 5.38 -5.12 9.90
C THR A 26 5.75 -6.60 10.06
N ALA A 27 4.98 -7.51 9.47
CA ALA A 27 5.28 -8.94 9.48
C ALA A 27 6.09 -9.33 8.23
N GLU A 28 7.31 -9.84 8.43
CA GLU A 28 8.10 -10.50 7.38
C GLU A 28 7.42 -11.84 7.00
N ASP A 29 6.46 -11.79 6.08
CA ASP A 29 5.90 -12.98 5.42
C ASP A 29 7.03 -13.65 4.60
N PRO A 30 7.22 -14.99 4.61
CA PRO A 30 8.19 -15.68 3.76
C PRO A 30 8.14 -15.14 2.33
N SER A 31 9.30 -14.74 1.76
CA SER A 31 9.42 -14.09 0.44
C SER A 31 8.48 -14.71 -0.61
N VAL A 32 7.27 -14.15 -0.72
CA VAL A 32 6.21 -14.69 -1.56
C VAL A 32 6.56 -14.33 -2.99
N ARG A 33 7.00 -15.32 -3.75
CA ARG A 33 7.27 -15.18 -5.19
C ARG A 33 6.02 -15.50 -5.97
N LEU A 34 5.48 -14.50 -6.64
CA LEU A 34 4.27 -14.61 -7.43
C LEU A 34 4.59 -14.62 -8.91
N THR A 35 4.03 -15.56 -9.64
CA THR A 35 3.93 -15.45 -11.09
C THR A 35 2.98 -14.31 -11.45
N ARG A 36 3.07 -13.84 -12.70
CA ARG A 36 2.17 -12.80 -13.22
C ARG A 36 0.70 -13.16 -13.05
N ARG A 37 0.32 -14.39 -13.40
CA ARG A 37 -1.05 -14.89 -13.23
C ARG A 37 -1.50 -14.86 -11.76
N GLN A 38 -0.65 -15.31 -10.85
CA GLN A 38 -0.96 -15.27 -9.42
C GLN A 38 -1.12 -13.83 -8.88
N LEU A 39 -0.36 -12.88 -9.41
CA LEU A 39 -0.52 -11.46 -9.05
C LEU A 39 -1.87 -10.92 -9.54
N LEU A 40 -2.23 -11.17 -10.80
CA LEU A 40 -3.52 -10.77 -11.37
C LEU A 40 -4.69 -11.36 -10.58
N ASP A 41 -4.67 -12.68 -10.38
CA ASP A 41 -5.70 -13.42 -9.64
C ASP A 41 -5.77 -12.93 -8.18
N GLY A 42 -4.63 -12.76 -7.53
CA GLY A 42 -4.53 -12.38 -6.13
C GLY A 42 -4.90 -10.93 -5.84
N ALA A 43 -4.68 -10.02 -6.80
CA ALA A 43 -5.04 -8.61 -6.68
C ALA A 43 -6.43 -8.28 -7.27
N GLY A 44 -7.02 -9.19 -8.04
CA GLY A 44 -8.28 -8.95 -8.73
C GLY A 44 -8.17 -7.90 -9.83
N ILE A 45 -7.04 -7.85 -10.53
CA ILE A 45 -6.76 -6.87 -11.59
C ILE A 45 -6.59 -7.54 -12.95
N ASP A 46 -6.80 -6.79 -14.03
CA ASP A 46 -6.57 -7.25 -15.38
C ASP A 46 -5.14 -6.96 -15.89
N GLU A 47 -4.83 -7.54 -17.04
CA GLU A 47 -3.53 -7.43 -17.71
C GLU A 47 -3.18 -5.96 -18.05
N ALA A 48 -4.20 -5.16 -18.40
CA ALA A 48 -4.03 -3.77 -18.82
C ALA A 48 -3.69 -2.85 -17.64
N LEU A 49 -4.31 -3.06 -16.48
CA LEU A 49 -3.97 -2.36 -15.25
C LEU A 49 -2.57 -2.76 -14.77
N LEU A 50 -2.24 -4.05 -14.78
CA LEU A 50 -0.89 -4.50 -14.41
C LEU A 50 0.17 -3.89 -15.33
N ALA A 51 -0.04 -3.88 -16.65
CA ALA A 51 0.89 -3.29 -17.60
C ALA A 51 1.13 -1.80 -17.32
N ARG A 52 0.07 -1.04 -17.01
CA ARG A 52 0.22 0.37 -16.58
C ARG A 52 1.01 0.46 -15.27
N MET A 53 0.68 -0.36 -14.27
CA MET A 53 1.43 -0.34 -13.01
C MET A 53 2.92 -0.60 -13.21
N GLU A 54 3.29 -1.49 -14.13
CA GLU A 54 4.69 -1.74 -14.51
C GLU A 54 5.32 -0.57 -15.25
N GLU A 55 4.61 0.01 -16.23
CA GLU A 55 5.06 1.17 -17.01
C GLU A 55 5.38 2.37 -16.11
N TYR A 56 4.50 2.66 -15.15
CA TYR A 56 4.68 3.74 -14.17
C TYR A 56 5.58 3.33 -12.99
N GLY A 57 6.07 2.09 -12.98
CA GLY A 57 7.02 1.55 -12.01
C GLY A 57 6.45 1.31 -10.61
N LEU A 58 5.12 1.28 -10.44
CA LEU A 58 4.48 0.96 -9.16
C LEU A 58 4.79 -0.46 -8.70
N VAL A 59 4.85 -1.40 -9.64
CA VAL A 59 5.25 -2.79 -9.39
C VAL A 59 6.35 -3.17 -10.36
N ARG A 60 7.23 -4.06 -9.93
CA ARG A 60 8.34 -4.54 -10.76
C ARG A 60 8.54 -6.02 -10.53
N ARG A 61 8.97 -6.71 -11.59
CA ARG A 61 9.40 -8.11 -11.53
C ARG A 61 10.88 -8.19 -11.14
N THR A 62 11.21 -9.18 -10.32
CA THR A 62 12.57 -9.63 -10.07
C THR A 62 12.77 -10.96 -10.80
N GLY A 63 13.48 -10.92 -11.92
CA GLY A 63 13.57 -12.06 -12.84
C GLY A 63 12.18 -12.41 -13.41
N ALA A 64 11.68 -13.60 -13.11
CA ALA A 64 10.38 -14.07 -13.59
C ALA A 64 9.20 -13.83 -12.63
N HIS A 65 9.45 -13.33 -11.41
CA HIS A 65 8.44 -13.26 -10.34
C HIS A 65 8.24 -11.83 -9.84
N TYR A 66 7.10 -11.61 -9.18
CA TYR A 66 6.85 -10.45 -8.34
C TYR A 66 7.03 -10.87 -6.88
N GLU A 67 7.51 -9.93 -6.07
CA GLU A 67 7.63 -10.15 -4.62
C GLU A 67 6.30 -9.82 -3.91
N GLY A 68 6.17 -10.20 -2.64
CA GLY A 68 4.94 -10.03 -1.85
C GLY A 68 4.39 -8.60 -1.83
N ASP A 69 5.28 -7.60 -1.75
CA ASP A 69 4.88 -6.19 -1.75
C ASP A 69 4.12 -5.78 -3.02
N ALA A 70 4.45 -6.38 -4.17
CA ALA A 70 3.77 -6.07 -5.43
C ALA A 70 2.28 -6.44 -5.37
N LEU A 71 1.93 -7.51 -4.65
CA LEU A 71 0.54 -7.91 -4.44
C LEU A 71 -0.21 -6.89 -3.59
N ASN A 72 0.42 -6.42 -2.52
CA ASN A 72 -0.19 -5.41 -1.66
C ASN A 72 -0.39 -4.09 -2.42
N ILE A 73 0.63 -3.64 -3.16
CA ILE A 73 0.56 -2.43 -4.00
C ILE A 73 -0.55 -2.57 -5.05
N ALA A 74 -0.65 -3.73 -5.72
CA ALA A 74 -1.68 -4.00 -6.73
C ALA A 74 -3.09 -3.95 -6.14
N ARG A 75 -3.32 -4.54 -4.97
CA ARG A 75 -4.62 -4.49 -4.28
C ARG A 75 -5.01 -3.07 -3.88
N VAL A 76 -4.08 -2.31 -3.32
CA VAL A 76 -4.35 -0.92 -2.92
C VAL A 76 -4.61 -0.05 -4.14
N ALA A 77 -3.84 -0.20 -5.23
CA ALA A 77 -4.07 0.53 -6.47
C ALA A 77 -5.44 0.21 -7.09
N ALA A 78 -5.84 -1.07 -7.08
CA ALA A 78 -7.16 -1.50 -7.52
C ALA A 78 -8.29 -0.85 -6.69
N ALA A 79 -8.17 -0.89 -5.37
CA ALA A 79 -9.14 -0.27 -4.46
C ALA A 79 -9.23 1.25 -4.65
N LEU A 80 -8.11 1.94 -4.85
CA LEU A 80 -8.10 3.37 -5.18
C LEU A 80 -8.78 3.65 -6.53
N GLY A 81 -8.67 2.72 -7.49
CA GLY A 81 -9.36 2.78 -8.78
C GLY A 81 -10.89 2.84 -8.65
N GLU A 82 -11.47 2.21 -7.62
CA GLU A 82 -12.92 2.29 -7.34
C GLU A 82 -13.37 3.72 -6.98
N PHE A 83 -12.44 4.57 -6.54
CA PHE A 83 -12.68 5.99 -6.26
C PHE A 83 -12.23 6.92 -7.41
N GLY A 84 -11.89 6.37 -8.58
CA GLY A 84 -11.49 7.13 -9.76
C GLY A 84 -9.98 7.45 -9.85
N PHE A 85 -9.13 6.86 -9.01
CA PHE A 85 -7.69 7.03 -9.14
C PHE A 85 -7.13 6.20 -10.29
N GLU A 86 -6.38 6.83 -11.17
CA GLU A 86 -5.57 6.15 -12.18
C GLU A 86 -4.13 5.97 -11.69
N VAL A 87 -3.43 5.00 -12.27
CA VAL A 87 -2.00 4.73 -12.00
C VAL A 87 -1.13 5.99 -12.12
N ARG A 88 -1.45 6.90 -13.05
CA ARG A 88 -0.74 8.17 -13.21
C ARG A 88 -0.81 9.07 -11.97
N HIS A 89 -1.91 9.03 -11.21
CA HIS A 89 -2.09 9.79 -9.97
C HIS A 89 -1.21 9.22 -8.85
N LEU A 90 -0.98 7.90 -8.87
CA LEU A 90 -0.18 7.19 -7.88
C LEU A 90 1.33 7.40 -8.08
N ARG A 91 1.76 7.90 -9.25
CA ARG A 91 3.17 8.22 -9.52
C ARG A 91 3.74 9.23 -8.51
N ALA A 92 2.94 10.21 -8.08
CA ALA A 92 3.37 11.17 -7.07
C ALA A 92 3.62 10.51 -5.72
N VAL A 93 2.75 9.58 -5.32
CA VAL A 93 2.87 8.78 -4.09
C VAL A 93 4.12 7.91 -4.15
N LYS A 94 4.34 7.20 -5.27
CA LYS A 94 5.57 6.42 -5.51
C LYS A 94 6.82 7.30 -5.38
N ALA A 95 6.85 8.45 -6.03
CA ALA A 95 8.01 9.34 -5.99
C ALA A 95 8.28 9.87 -4.57
N ALA A 96 7.24 10.10 -3.76
CA ALA A 96 7.40 10.45 -2.36
C ALA A 96 8.00 9.30 -1.54
N ALA A 97 7.54 8.06 -1.76
CA ALA A 97 8.09 6.86 -1.13
C ALA A 97 9.57 6.65 -1.52
N ASP A 98 9.92 6.76 -2.81
CA ASP A 98 11.33 6.63 -3.27
C ASP A 98 12.24 7.64 -2.56
N ARG A 99 11.77 8.89 -2.39
CA ARG A 99 12.52 9.92 -1.65
C ARG A 99 12.67 9.58 -0.16
N GLN A 100 11.62 9.06 0.47
CA GLN A 100 11.68 8.62 1.87
C GLN A 100 12.68 7.47 2.06
N VAL A 101 12.67 6.48 1.16
CA VAL A 101 13.65 5.38 1.17
C VAL A 101 15.07 5.94 1.10
N GLY A 102 15.36 6.83 0.14
CA GLY A 102 16.69 7.43 0.01
C GLY A 102 17.14 8.21 1.25
N LEU A 103 16.22 8.93 1.93
CA LEU A 103 16.53 9.62 3.19
C LEU A 103 16.85 8.63 4.31
N ILE A 104 16.06 7.56 4.46
CA ILE A 104 16.29 6.53 5.47
C ILE A 104 17.63 5.83 5.23
N GLU A 105 17.94 5.47 3.99
CA GLU A 105 19.23 4.89 3.60
C GLU A 105 20.40 5.80 3.99
N GLN A 106 20.30 7.11 3.71
CA GLN A 106 21.31 8.09 4.10
C GLN A 106 21.50 8.18 5.62
N MET A 107 20.42 8.05 6.40
CA MET A 107 20.46 8.10 7.86
C MET A 107 21.11 6.85 8.47
N VAL A 108 20.88 5.66 7.91
CA VAL A 108 21.43 4.41 8.44
C VAL A 108 22.80 4.05 7.87
N ALA A 109 23.21 4.66 6.75
CA ALA A 109 24.51 4.44 6.12
C ALA A 109 25.72 4.55 7.09
N PRO A 110 25.79 5.49 8.04
CA PRO A 110 26.89 5.55 9.00
C PRO A 110 26.98 4.33 9.92
N GLN A 111 25.85 3.70 10.25
CA GLN A 111 25.81 2.50 11.09
C GLN A 111 26.39 1.30 10.35
N LEU A 112 26.04 1.16 9.07
CA LEU A 112 26.56 0.09 8.18
C LEU A 112 28.09 0.16 7.99
N ARG A 113 28.70 1.34 8.12
CA ARG A 113 30.16 1.50 8.00
C ARG A 113 30.93 1.03 9.24
N ARG A 114 30.26 0.81 10.38
CA ARG A 114 30.91 0.32 11.60
C ARG A 114 31.23 -1.17 11.43
N ARG A 115 32.50 -1.57 11.62
CA ARG A 115 32.94 -2.98 11.58
C ARG A 115 32.63 -3.70 12.90
N SER A 116 31.36 -3.76 13.29
CA SER A 116 30.91 -4.54 14.45
C SER A 116 29.97 -5.67 14.02
N SER A 117 30.06 -6.82 14.67
CA SER A 117 29.03 -7.85 14.56
C SER A 117 27.67 -7.25 14.94
N GLY A 118 26.67 -7.35 14.06
CA GLY A 118 25.33 -6.80 14.28
C GLY A 118 25.08 -5.40 13.72
N ALA A 119 26.07 -4.73 13.09
CA ALA A 119 25.86 -3.40 12.50
C ALA A 119 24.74 -3.37 11.44
N HIS A 120 24.63 -4.44 10.63
CA HIS A 120 23.58 -4.56 9.62
C HIS A 120 22.19 -4.74 10.23
N GLU A 121 22.08 -5.57 11.27
CA GLU A 121 20.81 -5.83 11.94
C GLU A 121 20.31 -4.58 12.66
N GLN A 122 21.19 -3.86 13.36
CA GLN A 122 20.85 -2.60 14.01
C GLN A 122 20.44 -1.52 13.01
N ALA A 123 21.12 -1.44 11.86
CA ALA A 123 20.76 -0.50 10.79
C ALA A 123 19.39 -0.84 10.18
N ALA A 124 19.11 -2.13 9.95
CA ALA A 124 17.82 -2.59 9.45
C ALA A 124 16.69 -2.29 10.45
N GLU A 125 16.92 -2.52 11.73
CA GLU A 125 15.94 -2.19 12.78
C GLU A 125 15.66 -0.69 12.84
N THR A 126 16.71 0.12 12.85
CA THR A 126 16.56 1.59 12.82
C THR A 126 15.80 2.04 11.58
N ALA A 127 16.09 1.46 10.41
CA ALA A 127 15.38 1.78 9.17
C ALA A 127 13.89 1.43 9.26
N ARG A 128 13.53 0.27 9.82
CA ARG A 128 12.14 -0.15 10.05
C ARG A 128 11.41 0.80 11.00
N GLU A 129 12.05 1.19 12.11
CA GLU A 129 11.47 2.15 13.05
C GLU A 129 11.18 3.51 12.38
N ILE A 130 12.15 4.06 11.64
CA ILE A 130 11.97 5.33 10.92
C ILE A 130 10.86 5.21 9.87
N ALA A 131 10.81 4.10 9.12
CA ALA A 131 9.75 3.86 8.14
C ALA A 131 8.37 3.84 8.80
N ALA A 132 8.21 3.11 9.91
CA ALA A 132 6.95 3.04 10.64
C ALA A 132 6.50 4.42 11.17
N LEU A 133 7.42 5.22 11.71
CA LEU A 133 7.13 6.60 12.14
C LEU A 133 6.75 7.50 10.96
N SER A 134 7.40 7.33 9.81
CA SER A 134 7.13 8.11 8.60
C SER A 134 5.72 7.86 8.06
N VAL A 135 5.24 6.61 8.09
CA VAL A 135 3.86 6.25 7.73
C VAL A 135 2.86 6.90 8.68
N LYS A 136 3.12 6.84 10.01
CA LYS A 136 2.27 7.50 11.02
C LYS A 136 2.20 9.02 10.82
N LEU A 137 3.34 9.66 10.57
CA LEU A 137 3.41 11.10 10.27
C LEU A 137 2.61 11.44 9.00
N HIS A 138 2.76 10.66 7.93
CA HIS A 138 2.04 10.89 6.68
C HIS A 138 0.52 10.81 6.88
N ALA A 139 0.04 9.78 7.58
CA ALA A 139 -1.38 9.63 7.89
C ALA A 139 -1.92 10.82 8.71
N ALA A 140 -1.15 11.29 9.70
CA ALA A 140 -1.52 12.45 10.51
C ALA A 140 -1.60 13.74 9.68
N LEU A 141 -0.63 13.97 8.78
CA LEU A 141 -0.60 15.13 7.90
C LEU A 141 -1.77 15.14 6.90
N VAL A 142 -2.11 13.98 6.32
CA VAL A 142 -3.28 13.84 5.43
C VAL A 142 -4.57 14.14 6.19
N SER A 143 -4.73 13.59 7.40
CA SER A 143 -5.91 13.83 8.24
C SER A 143 -6.08 15.31 8.60
N ALA A 144 -4.98 15.97 9.00
CA ALA A 144 -4.97 17.40 9.32
C ALA A 144 -5.34 18.25 8.09
N GLY A 145 -4.75 17.98 6.93
CA GLY A 145 -5.04 18.71 5.70
C GLY A 145 -6.48 18.51 5.20
N LEU A 146 -7.04 17.30 5.34
CA LEU A 146 -8.44 17.05 5.00
C LEU A 146 -9.40 17.81 5.93
N SER A 147 -9.15 17.80 7.24
CA SER A 147 -9.96 18.54 8.22
C SER A 147 -9.97 20.03 7.87
N GLU A 148 -8.81 20.61 7.60
CA GLU A 148 -8.72 22.03 7.20
C GLU A 148 -9.44 22.33 5.88
N SER A 149 -9.42 21.43 4.91
CA SER A 149 -10.07 21.63 3.61
C SER A 149 -11.58 21.48 3.64
N LEU A 150 -12.11 20.65 4.54
CA LEU A 150 -13.55 20.36 4.66
C LEU A 150 -14.26 21.30 5.64
N ASP A 151 -13.52 21.91 6.58
CA ASP A 151 -14.04 22.91 7.52
C ASP A 151 -14.15 24.32 6.90
N ARG A 152 -13.73 24.50 5.64
CA ARG A 152 -13.84 25.74 4.86
C ARG A 152 -15.07 25.72 3.95
#